data_AF-A0A4P7WXM2-F1
#
_entry.id   AF-A0A4P7WXM2-F1
#
_cell.length_a   1.000
_cell.length_b   1.000
_cell.length_c   1.000
_cell.angle_alpha   90.00
_cell.angle_beta   90.00
_cell.angle_gamma   90.00
#
_symmetry.space_group_name_H-M   'P 1'
#
loop_
_entity.id
_entity.type
_entity.pdbx_description
1 polymer ?
#
loop_
_entity_poly.entity_id
_entity_poly.type
_entity_poly.pdbx_seq_one_letter_code
_entity_poly.pdbx_strand_id
1 'polypeptide(L)'
;MKKKMLLIFIISVALSCNSNKDREKLVQLEQELEIQKNKNDSLLQSNMSLTLEKKELAVNKEDLMYNYVKEESISYLLEKDSWITTDNKKLLAFIFEDMNLEKDDLETAIRTSWMFYPAYGENPFWSEDYFANYMMAKINRSPESLEKIFTTEIKELAYSVFKQNNLYKNCGAYSIVKSLLLAYEDFKNDKAPLTQIYQLASKSNPDDDAIEAIIKSMATKEILDALSDSNYTTYKKYAFTRQETRLFTIYTFWARRYHEGNLEFAHSILKELHQNITNEDVLANSDQMTDDYNQMQ
;
A
#
# COMPACT_ATOMS: atom_id res chain seq x y z
N MET A 1 -20.42 72.03 -69.61
CA MET A 1 -19.50 70.98 -69.08
C MET A 1 -18.88 71.31 -67.73
N LYS A 2 -18.42 72.55 -67.44
CA LYS A 2 -17.71 72.87 -66.17
C LYS A 2 -18.50 72.59 -64.88
N LYS A 3 -19.82 72.81 -64.84
CA LYS A 3 -20.67 72.52 -63.65
C LYS A 3 -20.85 71.02 -63.36
N LYS A 4 -20.77 70.14 -64.37
CA LYS A 4 -20.93 68.69 -64.20
C LYS A 4 -19.65 68.02 -63.67
N MET A 5 -18.47 68.53 -64.03
CA MET A 5 -17.20 68.04 -63.46
C MET A 5 -17.04 68.39 -61.98
N LEU A 6 -17.48 69.59 -61.56
CA LEU A 6 -17.37 70.01 -60.16
C LEU A 6 -18.23 69.14 -59.23
N LEU A 7 -19.42 68.73 -59.68
CA LEU A 7 -20.31 67.84 -58.92
C LEU A 7 -19.73 66.43 -58.78
N ILE A 8 -19.13 65.90 -59.85
CA ILE A 8 -18.45 64.59 -59.82
C ILE A 8 -17.25 64.65 -58.87
N PHE A 9 -16.46 65.73 -58.90
CA PHE A 9 -15.33 65.87 -57.99
C PHE A 9 -15.74 65.96 -56.52
N ILE A 10 -16.83 66.69 -56.20
CA ILE A 10 -17.35 66.80 -54.83
C ILE A 10 -17.92 65.44 -54.35
N ILE A 11 -18.61 64.70 -55.21
CA ILE A 11 -19.11 63.35 -54.88
C ILE A 11 -17.95 62.37 -54.68
N SER A 12 -16.91 62.43 -55.53
CA SER A 12 -15.72 61.59 -55.39
C SER A 12 -14.90 61.91 -54.14
N VAL A 13 -14.80 63.19 -53.75
CA VAL A 13 -14.13 63.60 -52.51
C VAL A 13 -14.98 63.27 -51.27
N ALA A 14 -16.32 63.34 -51.36
CA ALA A 14 -17.21 62.92 -50.28
C ALA A 14 -17.22 61.39 -50.08
N LEU A 15 -17.10 60.61 -51.16
CA LEU A 15 -16.99 59.14 -51.11
C LEU A 15 -15.57 58.67 -50.73
N SER A 16 -14.55 59.49 -50.94
CA SER A 16 -13.15 59.20 -50.56
C SER A 16 -12.89 59.23 -49.06
N CYS A 17 -13.81 59.77 -48.24
CA CYS A 17 -13.60 59.91 -46.79
C CYS A 17 -14.32 58.85 -45.93
N ASN A 18 -15.12 57.95 -46.53
CA ASN A 18 -15.92 56.98 -45.76
C ASN A 18 -15.50 55.50 -45.94
N SER A 19 -14.63 55.18 -46.90
CA SER A 19 -14.25 53.80 -47.22
C SER A 19 -13.26 53.15 -46.24
N ASN A 20 -12.48 53.93 -45.48
CA ASN A 20 -11.56 53.40 -44.48
C ASN A 20 -12.26 53.00 -43.16
N LYS A 21 -13.24 53.80 -42.70
CA LYS A 21 -13.98 53.51 -41.45
C LYS A 21 -14.83 52.25 -41.55
N ASP A 22 -15.51 52.05 -42.68
CA ASP A 22 -16.36 50.87 -42.87
C ASP A 22 -15.52 49.59 -43.02
N ARG A 23 -14.32 49.68 -43.62
CA ARG A 23 -13.40 48.54 -43.76
C ARG A 23 -12.72 48.18 -42.44
N GLU A 24 -12.30 49.17 -41.65
CA GLU A 24 -11.77 48.95 -40.30
C GLU A 24 -12.82 48.32 -39.38
N LYS A 25 -14.07 48.78 -39.47
CA LYS A 25 -15.20 48.22 -38.71
C LYS A 25 -15.52 46.78 -39.12
N LEU A 26 -15.37 46.45 -40.39
CA LEU A 26 -15.59 45.09 -40.91
C LEU A 26 -14.50 44.12 -40.41
N VAL A 27 -13.24 44.54 -40.43
CA VAL A 27 -12.11 43.77 -39.86
C VAL A 27 -12.28 43.58 -38.35
N GLN A 28 -12.72 44.60 -37.62
CA GLN A 28 -13.00 44.49 -36.18
C GLN A 28 -14.13 43.50 -35.90
N LEU A 29 -15.21 43.53 -36.68
CA LEU A 29 -16.33 42.59 -36.52
C LEU A 29 -15.94 41.14 -36.85
N GLU A 30 -15.08 40.92 -37.85
CA GLU A 30 -14.55 39.58 -38.14
C GLU A 30 -13.67 39.04 -37.00
N GLN A 31 -12.85 39.89 -36.40
CA GLN A 31 -12.05 39.54 -35.23
C GLN A 31 -12.92 39.24 -34.00
N GLU A 32 -13.95 40.04 -33.74
CA GLU A 32 -14.91 39.79 -32.66
C GLU A 32 -15.68 38.48 -32.88
N LEU A 33 -16.09 38.20 -34.11
CA LEU A 33 -16.78 36.95 -34.46
C LEU A 33 -15.88 35.73 -34.19
N GLU A 34 -14.60 35.82 -34.54
CA GLU A 34 -13.63 34.75 -34.32
C GLU A 34 -13.36 34.53 -32.83
N ILE A 35 -13.24 35.62 -32.06
CA ILE A 35 -13.13 35.55 -30.59
C ILE A 35 -14.36 34.89 -29.97
N GLN A 36 -15.57 35.24 -30.45
CA GLN A 36 -16.82 34.65 -29.93
C GLN A 36 -16.94 33.17 -30.29
N LYS A 37 -16.53 32.76 -31.50
CA LYS A 37 -16.48 31.34 -31.88
C LYS A 37 -15.56 30.55 -30.97
N ASN A 38 -14.32 31.02 -30.79
CA ASN A 38 -13.35 30.38 -29.91
C ASN A 38 -13.86 30.27 -28.46
N LYS A 39 -14.55 31.31 -27.97
CA LYS A 39 -15.18 31.29 -26.64
C LYS A 39 -16.31 30.27 -26.57
N ASN A 40 -17.14 30.18 -27.61
CA ASN A 40 -18.25 29.24 -27.65
C ASN A 40 -17.76 27.78 -27.73
N ASP A 41 -16.71 27.51 -28.52
CA ASP A 41 -16.10 26.19 -28.62
C ASP A 41 -15.46 25.76 -27.29
N SER A 42 -14.78 26.69 -26.61
CA SER A 42 -14.24 26.46 -25.27
C SER A 42 -15.34 26.17 -24.23
N LEU A 43 -16.47 26.86 -24.30
CA LEU A 43 -17.63 26.60 -23.45
C LEU A 43 -18.30 25.27 -23.75
N LEU A 44 -18.40 24.88 -25.02
CA LEU A 44 -18.88 23.56 -25.46
C LEU A 44 -18.00 22.44 -24.90
N GLN A 45 -16.68 22.59 -25.01
CA GLN A 45 -15.74 21.63 -24.46
C GLN A 45 -15.81 21.54 -22.93
N SER A 46 -15.94 22.69 -22.26
CA SER A 46 -16.13 22.74 -20.79
C SER A 46 -17.44 22.07 -20.36
N ASN A 47 -18.54 22.32 -21.09
CA ASN A 47 -19.83 21.68 -20.83
C ASN A 47 -19.80 20.16 -21.06
N MET A 48 -19.08 19.69 -22.09
CA MET A 48 -18.87 18.26 -22.30
C MET A 48 -18.07 17.63 -21.15
N SER A 49 -17.01 18.29 -20.70
CA SER A 49 -16.20 17.85 -19.55
C SER A 49 -17.04 17.77 -18.27
N LEU A 50 -17.81 18.83 -17.98
CA LEU A 50 -18.71 18.87 -16.81
C LEU A 50 -19.83 17.81 -16.90
N THR A 51 -20.30 17.49 -18.11
CA THR A 51 -21.33 16.46 -18.31
C THR A 51 -20.76 15.06 -18.07
N LEU A 52 -19.51 14.81 -18.47
CA LEU A 52 -18.80 13.56 -18.18
C LEU A 52 -18.52 13.44 -16.68
N GLU A 53 -17.97 14.48 -16.07
CA GLU A 53 -17.69 14.53 -14.62
C GLU A 53 -18.98 14.34 -13.80
N LYS A 54 -20.10 14.96 -14.20
CA LYS A 54 -21.39 14.78 -13.54
C LYS A 54 -21.95 13.36 -13.70
N LYS A 55 -21.67 12.68 -14.82
CA LYS A 55 -22.05 11.27 -15.00
C LYS A 55 -21.17 10.35 -14.14
N GLU A 56 -19.86 10.58 -14.08
CA GLU A 56 -18.93 9.87 -13.21
C GLU A 56 -19.31 10.05 -11.73
N LEU A 57 -19.62 11.28 -11.31
CA LEU A 57 -20.11 11.57 -9.95
C LEU A 57 -21.46 10.90 -9.64
N ALA A 58 -22.34 10.76 -10.63
CA ALA A 58 -23.63 10.08 -10.44
C ALA A 58 -23.46 8.56 -10.28
N VAL A 59 -22.55 7.95 -11.06
CA VAL A 59 -22.17 6.54 -10.93
C VAL A 59 -21.50 6.29 -9.57
N ASN A 60 -20.57 7.16 -9.17
CA ASN A 60 -19.92 7.07 -7.86
C ASN A 60 -20.93 7.18 -6.70
N LYS A 61 -22.05 7.90 -6.87
CA LYS A 61 -23.08 8.05 -5.82
C LYS A 61 -23.91 6.79 -5.60
N GLU A 62 -24.14 5.99 -6.64
CA GLU A 62 -24.81 4.69 -6.51
C GLU A 62 -23.87 3.63 -5.90
N ASP A 63 -22.58 3.64 -6.27
CA ASP A 63 -21.55 2.79 -5.62
C ASP A 63 -21.32 3.17 -4.14
N LEU A 64 -21.37 4.47 -3.81
CA LEU A 64 -21.25 4.97 -2.44
C LEU A 64 -22.38 4.49 -1.52
N MET A 65 -23.56 4.14 -2.05
CA MET A 65 -24.70 3.69 -1.24
C MET A 65 -24.68 2.18 -0.95
N TYR A 66 -24.06 1.37 -1.83
CA TYR A 66 -23.94 -0.08 -1.67
C TYR A 66 -22.66 -0.51 -0.95
N ASN A 67 -21.57 0.26 -1.08
CA ASN A 67 -20.25 -0.11 -0.54
C ASN A 67 -19.92 0.58 0.80
N TYR A 68 -20.84 1.35 1.38
CA TYR A 68 -20.63 1.96 2.69
C TYR A 68 -20.75 0.92 3.80
N VAL A 69 -19.82 0.94 4.75
CA VAL A 69 -19.89 0.03 5.89
C VAL A 69 -21.12 0.35 6.71
N LYS A 70 -22.01 -0.63 6.89
CA LYS A 70 -23.15 -0.48 7.80
C LYS A 70 -22.59 -0.23 9.20
N GLU A 71 -23.10 0.79 9.88
CA GLU A 71 -22.67 1.12 11.25
C GLU A 71 -22.70 -0.10 12.18
N GLU A 72 -23.69 -0.98 12.00
CA GLU A 72 -23.82 -2.27 12.68
C GLU A 72 -22.57 -3.16 12.52
N SER A 73 -22.00 -3.23 11.31
CA SER A 73 -20.79 -4.00 10.98
C SER A 73 -19.52 -3.47 11.62
N ILE A 74 -19.44 -2.20 12.00
CA ILE A 74 -18.24 -1.58 12.62
C ILE A 74 -18.50 -1.07 14.02
N SER A 75 -19.73 -1.19 14.53
CA SER A 75 -20.12 -0.75 15.86
C SER A 75 -19.20 -1.32 16.94
N TYR A 76 -18.81 -2.59 16.81
CA TYR A 76 -17.85 -3.24 17.71
C TYR A 76 -16.45 -2.63 17.69
N LEU A 77 -16.04 -1.95 16.60
CA LEU A 77 -14.77 -1.21 16.49
C LEU A 77 -14.89 0.23 17.04
N LEU A 78 -16.12 0.74 17.15
CA LEU A 78 -16.46 2.12 17.54
C LEU A 78 -16.97 2.24 19.00
N GLU A 79 -17.11 1.14 19.74
CA GLU A 79 -17.59 1.16 21.12
C GLU A 79 -16.65 1.95 22.06
N LYS A 80 -17.29 2.77 22.90
CA LYS A 80 -16.77 3.88 23.74
C LYS A 80 -15.30 3.76 24.18
N ASP A 81 -14.57 4.84 23.90
CA ASP A 81 -13.16 5.17 24.24
C ASP A 81 -12.05 4.56 23.33
N SER A 82 -12.40 4.14 22.11
CA SER A 82 -11.53 3.42 21.16
C SER A 82 -10.50 4.29 20.40
N TRP A 83 -9.29 4.39 20.94
CA TRP A 83 -8.12 3.97 20.16
C TRP A 83 -7.64 2.67 20.79
N ILE A 84 -8.10 1.55 20.21
CA ILE A 84 -7.98 0.18 20.73
C ILE A 84 -8.80 0.01 22.02
N THR A 85 -10.12 -0.12 21.91
CA THR A 85 -10.94 -0.66 23.01
C THR A 85 -11.23 -2.14 22.85
N THR A 86 -10.88 -2.85 23.93
CA THR A 86 -11.51 -4.04 24.55
C THR A 86 -11.83 -5.31 23.78
N ASP A 87 -11.87 -5.35 22.45
CA ASP A 87 -12.14 -6.59 21.72
C ASP A 87 -11.15 -6.85 20.58
N ASN A 88 -9.86 -6.78 20.91
CA ASN A 88 -8.75 -7.25 20.06
C ASN A 88 -9.00 -8.69 19.55
N LYS A 89 -9.85 -9.48 20.22
CA LYS A 89 -10.24 -10.82 19.76
C LYS A 89 -11.09 -10.79 18.50
N LYS A 90 -12.09 -9.91 18.41
CA LYS A 90 -12.90 -9.77 17.19
C LYS A 90 -12.06 -9.29 16.00
N LEU A 91 -11.17 -8.33 16.23
CA LEU A 91 -10.26 -7.86 15.18
C LEU A 91 -9.34 -9.00 14.70
N LEU A 92 -8.78 -9.80 15.62
CA LEU A 92 -7.96 -10.96 15.25
C LEU A 92 -8.77 -12.02 14.52
N ALA A 93 -9.97 -12.34 14.99
CA ALA A 93 -10.85 -13.29 14.32
C ALA A 93 -11.16 -12.83 12.88
N PHE A 94 -11.52 -11.56 12.70
CA PHE A 94 -11.73 -10.96 11.39
C PHE A 94 -10.48 -11.06 10.49
N ILE A 95 -9.29 -10.74 11.00
CA ILE A 95 -8.03 -10.88 10.26
C ILE A 95 -7.80 -12.33 9.83
N PHE A 96 -7.98 -13.30 10.73
CA PHE A 96 -7.75 -14.70 10.42
C PHE A 96 -8.79 -15.27 9.44
N GLU A 97 -10.05 -14.83 9.55
CA GLU A 97 -11.12 -15.20 8.62
C GLU A 97 -10.86 -14.61 7.21
N ASP A 98 -10.49 -13.33 7.12
CA ASP A 98 -10.12 -12.67 5.87
C ASP A 98 -8.94 -13.35 5.18
N MET A 99 -7.90 -13.69 5.96
CA MET A 99 -6.71 -14.36 5.42
C MET A 99 -6.97 -15.78 4.90
N ASN A 100 -8.06 -16.45 5.32
CA ASN A 100 -8.45 -17.78 4.86
C ASN A 100 -7.28 -18.79 4.82
N LEU A 101 -6.49 -18.83 5.90
CA LEU A 101 -5.23 -19.59 5.98
C LEU A 101 -5.39 -21.10 5.82
N GLU A 102 -6.62 -21.62 5.83
CA GLU A 102 -6.91 -23.03 5.48
C GLU A 102 -6.71 -23.31 3.99
N LYS A 103 -6.83 -22.29 3.14
CA LYS A 103 -6.75 -22.40 1.67
C LYS A 103 -5.56 -21.65 1.10
N ASP A 104 -5.10 -20.60 1.79
CA ASP A 104 -4.04 -19.71 1.35
C ASP A 104 -2.80 -19.78 2.25
N ASP A 105 -1.61 -19.69 1.66
CA ASP A 105 -0.39 -19.52 2.44
C ASP A 105 -0.37 -18.10 3.02
N LEU A 106 0.19 -17.95 4.23
CA LEU A 106 0.22 -16.69 4.98
C LEU A 106 0.77 -15.52 4.17
N GLU A 107 1.86 -15.74 3.43
CA GLU A 107 2.47 -14.69 2.61
C GLU A 107 1.53 -14.24 1.47
N THR A 108 0.88 -15.20 0.80
CA THR A 108 -0.10 -14.91 -0.23
C THR A 108 -1.26 -14.12 0.37
N ALA A 109 -1.82 -14.58 1.49
CA ALA A 109 -2.91 -13.93 2.18
C ALA A 109 -2.57 -12.48 2.58
N ILE A 110 -1.38 -12.25 3.15
CA ILE A 110 -0.90 -10.90 3.48
C ILE A 110 -0.80 -10.02 2.23
N ARG A 111 -0.24 -10.56 1.14
CA ARG A 111 0.01 -9.80 -0.09
C ARG A 111 -1.27 -9.49 -0.86
N THR A 112 -2.29 -10.33 -0.77
CA THR A 112 -3.56 -10.13 -1.47
C THR A 112 -4.62 -9.45 -0.61
N SER A 113 -4.43 -9.35 0.70
CA SER A 113 -5.39 -8.68 1.59
C SER A 113 -5.26 -7.16 1.49
N TRP A 114 -6.37 -6.52 1.13
CA TRP A 114 -6.50 -5.07 1.07
C TRP A 114 -6.23 -4.39 2.42
N MET A 115 -6.38 -5.13 3.52
CA MET A 115 -6.10 -4.65 4.87
C MET A 115 -4.62 -4.23 5.06
N PHE A 116 -3.68 -4.81 4.33
CA PHE A 116 -2.25 -4.55 4.47
C PHE A 116 -1.66 -3.61 3.41
N TYR A 117 -2.45 -3.15 2.44
CA TYR A 117 -2.01 -2.17 1.46
C TYR A 117 -1.83 -0.77 2.07
N PRO A 118 -1.00 0.11 1.53
CA PRO A 118 -0.97 1.50 1.97
C PRO A 118 -2.36 2.12 1.78
N ALA A 119 -2.90 2.79 2.80
CA ALA A 119 -4.16 3.52 2.71
C ALA A 119 -4.02 4.63 1.66
N TYR A 120 -4.45 4.37 0.42
CA TYR A 120 -4.61 5.41 -0.58
C TYR A 120 -5.84 6.21 -0.19
N GLY A 121 -5.63 7.51 0.05
CA GLY A 121 -6.68 8.38 0.57
C GLY A 121 -7.96 8.27 -0.26
N GLU A 122 -9.02 7.80 0.38
CA GLU A 122 -10.41 8.23 0.24
C GLU A 122 -11.25 7.41 1.22
N ASN A 123 -12.05 8.13 2.02
CA ASN A 123 -13.07 7.66 2.97
C ASN A 123 -12.88 6.26 3.63
N PRO A 124 -12.45 6.17 4.92
CA PRO A 124 -12.25 4.90 5.61
C PRO A 124 -13.54 4.06 5.80
N PHE A 125 -14.71 4.60 5.43
CA PHE A 125 -16.00 3.92 5.55
C PHE A 125 -16.49 3.27 4.25
N TRP A 126 -15.64 3.18 3.22
CA TRP A 126 -15.92 2.44 1.99
C TRP A 126 -15.52 0.96 2.14
N SER A 127 -16.27 0.10 2.81
CA SER A 127 -15.91 -1.31 3.11
C SER A 127 -15.11 -1.55 4.39
N GLU A 128 -15.33 -2.75 4.95
CA GLU A 128 -14.72 -3.23 6.18
C GLU A 128 -13.20 -3.32 6.04
N ASP A 129 -12.70 -3.71 4.86
CA ASP A 129 -11.26 -3.79 4.56
C ASP A 129 -10.58 -2.42 4.57
N TYR A 130 -11.24 -1.39 4.00
CA TYR A 130 -10.72 -0.01 4.02
C TYR A 130 -10.72 0.56 5.44
N PHE A 131 -11.75 0.23 6.23
CA PHE A 131 -11.79 0.63 7.62
C PHE A 131 -10.69 -0.07 8.43
N ALA A 132 -10.55 -1.39 8.30
CA ALA A 132 -9.50 -2.16 8.96
C ALA A 132 -8.11 -1.68 8.53
N ASN A 133 -7.91 -1.40 7.25
CA ASN A 133 -6.68 -0.82 6.71
C ASN A 133 -6.36 0.54 7.35
N TYR A 134 -7.34 1.45 7.38
CA TYR A 134 -7.21 2.75 8.02
C TYR A 134 -6.84 2.60 9.50
N MET A 135 -7.47 1.68 10.22
CA MET A 135 -7.18 1.42 11.63
C MET A 135 -5.76 0.84 11.81
N MET A 136 -5.36 -0.14 11.01
CA MET A 136 -4.02 -0.74 11.04
C MET A 136 -2.92 0.29 10.74
N ALA A 137 -3.18 1.25 9.86
CA ALA A 137 -2.26 2.36 9.58
C ALA A 137 -2.06 3.30 10.78
N LYS A 138 -3.05 3.43 11.67
CA LYS A 138 -3.00 4.29 12.87
C LYS A 138 -2.40 3.62 14.11
N ILE A 139 -2.13 2.31 14.07
CA ILE A 139 -1.49 1.62 15.20
C ILE A 139 -0.15 2.28 15.51
N ASN A 140 0.00 2.76 16.74
CA ASN A 140 1.30 3.14 17.27
C ASN A 140 2.12 1.87 17.49
N ARG A 141 3.25 1.76 16.79
CA ARG A 141 4.13 0.60 16.81
C ARG A 141 5.31 0.77 17.76
N SER A 142 5.30 1.77 18.66
CA SER A 142 6.29 1.84 19.73
C SER A 142 6.17 0.61 20.65
N PRO A 143 7.28 0.14 21.25
CA PRO A 143 7.25 -1.02 22.15
C PRO A 143 6.16 -0.91 23.23
N GLU A 144 6.00 0.26 23.86
CA GLU A 144 5.04 0.48 24.95
C GLU A 144 3.58 0.38 24.48
N SER A 145 3.31 0.76 23.22
CA SER A 145 1.99 0.59 22.63
C SER A 145 1.75 -0.87 22.22
N LEU A 146 2.77 -1.54 21.68
CA LEU A 146 2.66 -2.95 21.30
C LEU A 146 2.47 -3.85 22.52
N GLU A 147 3.12 -3.59 23.66
CA GLU A 147 2.90 -4.31 24.92
C GLU A 147 1.44 -4.27 25.39
N LYS A 148 0.76 -3.15 25.18
CA LYS A 148 -0.67 -3.00 25.52
C LYS A 148 -1.59 -3.78 24.57
N ILE A 149 -1.14 -4.00 23.33
CA ILE A 149 -1.91 -4.72 22.31
C ILE A 149 -1.72 -6.23 22.48
N PHE A 150 -0.48 -6.68 22.63
CA PHE A 150 -0.10 -8.09 22.75
C PHE A 150 -0.20 -8.60 24.19
N THR A 151 -1.39 -8.48 24.77
CA THR A 151 -1.69 -9.07 26.09
C THR A 151 -1.59 -10.60 26.03
N THR A 152 -1.44 -11.26 27.19
CA THR A 152 -1.43 -12.72 27.29
C THR A 152 -2.62 -13.36 26.59
N GLU A 153 -3.82 -12.83 26.81
CA GLU A 153 -5.06 -13.35 26.21
C GLU A 153 -5.05 -13.27 24.68
N ILE A 154 -4.48 -12.20 24.12
CA ILE A 154 -4.34 -12.02 22.67
C ILE A 154 -3.31 -12.96 22.07
N LYS A 155 -2.19 -13.16 22.78
CA LYS A 155 -1.18 -14.14 22.40
C LYS A 155 -1.76 -15.55 22.41
N GLU A 156 -2.45 -15.94 23.48
CA GLU A 156 -3.11 -17.24 23.60
C GLU A 156 -4.14 -17.48 22.50
N LEU A 157 -4.94 -16.48 22.15
CA LEU A 157 -5.87 -16.58 21.03
C LEU A 157 -5.12 -16.85 19.71
N ALA A 158 -4.08 -16.07 19.39
CA ALA A 158 -3.28 -16.29 18.19
C ALA A 158 -2.64 -17.69 18.16
N TYR A 159 -2.12 -18.16 19.30
CA TYR A 159 -1.55 -19.50 19.42
C TYR A 159 -2.60 -20.60 19.18
N SER A 160 -3.81 -20.40 19.72
CA SER A 160 -4.89 -21.37 19.56
C SER A 160 -5.28 -21.56 18.09
N VAL A 161 -5.33 -20.47 17.31
CA VAL A 161 -5.63 -20.51 15.87
C VAL A 161 -4.57 -21.32 15.12
N PHE A 162 -3.29 -21.03 15.35
CA PHE A 162 -2.20 -21.73 14.66
C PHE A 162 -2.05 -23.21 15.06
N LYS A 163 -2.45 -23.58 16.28
CA LYS A 163 -2.46 -24.97 16.77
C LYS A 163 -3.56 -25.82 16.14
N GLN A 164 -4.64 -25.21 15.65
CA GLN A 164 -5.71 -25.97 14.99
C GLN A 164 -5.20 -26.59 13.69
N ASN A 165 -5.45 -27.89 13.50
CA ASN A 165 -5.22 -28.61 12.23
C ASN A 165 -3.82 -28.46 11.60
N ASN A 166 -2.77 -28.26 12.39
CA ASN A 166 -1.41 -27.97 11.92
C ASN A 166 -1.33 -26.74 10.99
N LEU A 167 -2.24 -25.79 11.15
CA LEU A 167 -2.34 -24.58 10.32
C LEU A 167 -1.00 -23.87 10.20
N TYR A 168 -0.26 -23.75 11.31
CA TYR A 168 1.06 -23.12 11.34
C TYR A 168 2.05 -23.66 10.29
N LYS A 169 2.07 -24.99 10.07
CA LYS A 169 2.92 -25.60 9.03
C LYS A 169 2.25 -25.54 7.66
N ASN A 170 0.94 -25.79 7.60
CA ASN A 170 0.21 -25.93 6.34
C ASN A 170 0.13 -24.62 5.54
N CYS A 171 0.00 -23.46 6.21
CA CYS A 171 -0.06 -22.17 5.54
C CYS A 171 1.32 -21.51 5.35
N GLY A 172 2.42 -22.23 5.55
CA GLY A 172 3.77 -21.70 5.42
C GLY A 172 4.19 -20.69 6.52
N ALA A 173 3.35 -20.45 7.53
CA ALA A 173 3.68 -19.55 8.65
C ALA A 173 4.91 -20.02 9.44
N TYR A 174 5.09 -21.34 9.60
CA TYR A 174 6.29 -21.94 10.18
C TYR A 174 7.55 -21.48 9.45
N SER A 175 7.58 -21.60 8.12
CA SER A 175 8.74 -21.22 7.30
C SER A 175 9.03 -19.73 7.36
N ILE A 176 8.00 -18.89 7.32
CA ILE A 176 8.15 -17.43 7.44
C ILE A 176 8.71 -17.06 8.82
N VAL A 177 8.10 -17.55 9.91
CA VAL A 177 8.54 -17.22 11.27
C VAL A 177 9.93 -17.77 11.55
N LYS A 178 10.24 -19.00 11.13
CA LYS A 178 11.60 -19.55 11.25
C LYS A 178 12.61 -18.66 10.53
N SER A 179 12.30 -18.22 9.32
CA SER A 179 13.19 -17.35 8.54
C SER A 179 13.34 -15.96 9.12
N LEU A 180 12.28 -15.39 9.72
CA LEU A 180 12.37 -14.14 10.49
C LEU A 180 13.34 -14.30 11.66
N LEU A 181 13.22 -15.38 12.43
CA LEU A 181 14.09 -15.66 13.59
C LEU A 181 15.54 -15.87 13.17
N LEU A 182 15.80 -16.64 12.11
CA LEU A 182 17.16 -16.83 11.58
C LEU A 182 17.76 -15.52 11.06
N ALA A 183 17.00 -14.74 10.27
CA ALA A 183 17.49 -13.49 9.72
C ALA A 183 17.84 -12.46 10.80
N TYR A 184 17.19 -12.51 11.97
CA TYR A 184 17.54 -11.65 13.10
C TYR A 184 19.02 -11.77 13.51
N GLU A 185 19.58 -12.98 13.41
CA GLU A 185 20.97 -13.26 13.77
C GLU A 185 21.97 -12.62 12.79
N ASP A 186 21.62 -12.49 11.51
CA ASP A 186 22.53 -11.95 10.48
C ASP A 186 22.93 -10.49 10.76
N PHE A 187 22.06 -9.72 11.40
CA PHE A 187 22.26 -8.30 11.67
C PHE A 187 22.26 -7.98 13.17
N LYS A 188 22.27 -8.98 14.07
CA LYS A 188 22.22 -8.72 15.53
C LYS A 188 23.38 -7.84 16.00
N ASN A 189 24.56 -8.05 15.41
CA ASN A 189 25.80 -7.34 15.75
C ASN A 189 26.08 -6.11 14.86
N ASP A 190 25.49 -6.06 13.66
CA ASP A 190 25.61 -4.94 12.73
C ASP A 190 24.24 -4.60 12.11
N LYS A 191 23.67 -3.46 12.54
CA LYS A 191 22.37 -2.96 12.07
C LYS A 191 22.51 -1.99 10.88
N ALA A 192 23.71 -1.73 10.38
CA ALA A 192 23.92 -0.86 9.22
C ALA A 192 23.18 -1.35 7.97
N PRO A 193 23.15 -2.66 7.64
CA PRO A 193 22.38 -3.15 6.50
C PRO A 193 20.88 -2.86 6.61
N LEU A 194 20.29 -2.97 7.81
CA LEU A 194 18.87 -2.66 8.04
C LEU A 194 18.56 -1.19 7.74
N THR A 195 19.46 -0.29 8.12
CA THR A 195 19.32 1.15 7.82
C THR A 195 19.33 1.40 6.32
N GLN A 196 20.25 0.76 5.59
CA GLN A 196 20.37 0.91 4.13
C GLN A 196 19.13 0.37 3.42
N ILE A 197 18.68 -0.84 3.77
CA ILE A 197 17.48 -1.46 3.22
C ILE A 197 16.28 -0.54 3.42
N TYR A 198 16.07 -0.01 4.63
CA TYR A 198 14.95 0.89 4.90
C TYR A 198 15.02 2.15 4.03
N GLN A 199 16.18 2.80 3.96
CA GLN A 199 16.37 4.02 3.17
C GLN A 199 16.14 3.82 1.67
N LEU A 200 16.47 2.64 1.13
CA LEU A 200 16.22 2.30 -0.27
C LEU A 200 14.73 1.97 -0.49
N ALA A 201 14.12 1.21 0.41
CA ALA A 201 12.72 0.78 0.31
C ALA A 201 11.72 1.93 0.56
N SER A 202 12.10 2.95 1.32
CA SER A 202 11.23 4.10 1.63
C SER A 202 11.19 5.17 0.53
N LYS A 203 11.95 5.01 -0.56
CA LYS A 203 11.95 5.94 -1.69
C LYS A 203 10.66 5.83 -2.50
N SER A 204 10.28 6.90 -3.18
CA SER A 204 9.14 6.89 -4.12
C SER A 204 9.34 5.91 -5.28
N ASN A 205 10.60 5.65 -5.65
CA ASN A 205 11.00 4.57 -6.53
C ASN A 205 12.05 3.72 -5.81
N PRO A 206 11.63 2.61 -5.16
CA PRO A 206 12.54 1.70 -4.49
C PRO A 206 13.61 1.15 -5.44
N ASP A 207 14.83 1.02 -4.93
CA ASP A 207 15.97 0.41 -5.66
C ASP A 207 16.05 -1.07 -5.26
N ASP A 208 15.15 -1.87 -5.83
CA ASP A 208 14.98 -3.27 -5.49
C ASP A 208 16.25 -4.09 -5.77
N ASP A 209 16.99 -3.77 -6.84
CA ASP A 209 18.26 -4.41 -7.19
C ASP A 209 19.33 -4.18 -6.11
N ALA A 210 19.45 -2.94 -5.61
CA ALA A 210 20.39 -2.61 -4.54
C ALA A 210 19.99 -3.27 -3.21
N ILE A 211 18.69 -3.33 -2.91
CA ILE A 211 18.18 -4.05 -1.72
C ILE A 211 18.50 -5.54 -1.84
N GLU A 212 18.24 -6.15 -3.00
CA GLU A 212 18.51 -7.56 -3.26
C GLU A 212 19.99 -7.89 -3.10
N ALA A 213 20.89 -7.03 -3.57
CA ALA A 213 22.33 -7.21 -3.40
C ALA A 213 22.75 -7.21 -1.92
N ILE A 214 22.21 -6.30 -1.10
CA ILE A 214 22.46 -6.25 0.35
C ILE A 214 21.94 -7.54 0.99
N ILE A 215 20.71 -7.94 0.68
CA ILE A 215 20.08 -9.15 1.23
C ILE A 215 20.90 -10.40 0.90
N LYS A 216 21.30 -10.59 -0.36
CA LYS A 216 22.11 -11.74 -0.79
C LYS A 216 23.47 -11.81 -0.09
N SER A 217 24.02 -10.68 0.34
CA SER A 217 25.28 -10.66 1.10
C SER A 217 25.15 -11.14 2.55
N MET A 218 23.93 -11.14 3.10
CA MET A 218 23.64 -11.57 4.47
C MET A 218 22.98 -12.94 4.54
N ALA A 219 22.10 -13.24 3.59
CA ALA A 219 21.24 -14.41 3.64
C ALA A 219 22.02 -15.72 3.65
N THR A 220 21.82 -16.49 4.72
CA THR A 220 22.40 -17.81 4.86
C THR A 220 21.62 -18.85 4.04
N LYS A 221 22.29 -19.97 3.73
CA LYS A 221 21.65 -21.11 3.09
C LYS A 221 20.47 -21.64 3.90
N GLU A 222 20.55 -21.61 5.22
CA GLU A 222 19.46 -22.09 6.08
C GLU A 222 18.17 -21.26 5.90
N ILE A 223 18.30 -19.94 5.77
CA ILE A 223 17.16 -19.07 5.48
C ILE A 223 16.56 -19.40 4.11
N LEU A 224 17.42 -19.58 3.09
CA LEU A 224 16.97 -19.96 1.75
C LEU A 224 16.22 -21.30 1.80
N ASP A 225 16.79 -22.32 2.42
CA ASP A 225 16.18 -23.65 2.54
C ASP A 225 14.82 -23.59 3.29
N ALA A 226 14.72 -22.75 4.34
CA ALA A 226 13.47 -22.52 5.06
C ALA A 226 12.38 -21.85 4.19
N LEU A 227 12.78 -20.94 3.28
CA LEU A 227 11.90 -20.22 2.35
C LEU A 227 11.66 -20.93 1.00
N SER A 228 12.21 -22.13 0.82
CA SER A 228 12.01 -22.93 -0.39
C SER A 228 10.54 -23.10 -0.73
N ASP A 229 10.20 -23.02 -2.02
CA ASP A 229 8.84 -23.20 -2.55
C ASP A 229 8.19 -24.51 -2.10
N SER A 230 8.98 -25.55 -1.83
CA SER A 230 8.46 -26.84 -1.33
C SER A 230 7.75 -26.75 0.02
N ASN A 231 7.99 -25.69 0.80
CA ASN A 231 7.42 -25.48 2.13
C ASN A 231 6.08 -24.72 2.09
N TYR A 232 5.57 -24.42 0.89
CA TYR A 232 4.37 -23.64 0.66
C TYR A 232 3.39 -24.45 -0.18
N THR A 233 2.08 -24.29 0.02
CA THR A 233 1.07 -25.09 -0.68
C THR A 233 0.46 -24.37 -1.89
N THR A 234 0.53 -23.04 -1.89
CA THR A 234 -0.06 -22.16 -2.90
C THR A 234 0.94 -21.60 -3.92
N TYR A 235 2.24 -21.89 -3.79
CA TYR A 235 3.28 -21.42 -4.74
C TYR A 235 2.99 -21.82 -6.20
N LYS A 236 2.32 -22.96 -6.44
CA LYS A 236 1.93 -23.39 -7.80
C LYS A 236 0.79 -22.58 -8.39
N LYS A 237 -0.01 -21.91 -7.55
CA LYS A 237 -1.20 -21.14 -7.94
C LYS A 237 -0.90 -19.66 -8.10
N TYR A 238 0.04 -19.12 -7.33
CA TYR A 238 0.36 -17.70 -7.31
C TYR A 238 1.83 -17.47 -7.64
N ALA A 239 2.11 -16.92 -8.82
CA ALA A 239 3.47 -16.67 -9.30
C ALA A 239 4.23 -15.59 -8.52
N PHE A 240 3.56 -14.91 -7.59
CA PHE A 240 4.04 -13.73 -6.89
C PHE A 240 4.85 -14.04 -5.62
N THR A 241 4.70 -15.23 -5.02
CA THR A 241 5.37 -15.61 -3.77
C THR A 241 6.46 -16.64 -4.06
N ARG A 242 7.61 -16.19 -4.55
CA ARG A 242 8.80 -17.05 -4.75
C ARG A 242 9.79 -16.85 -3.61
N GLN A 243 10.74 -17.78 -3.47
CA GLN A 243 11.80 -17.71 -2.46
C GLN A 243 12.49 -16.34 -2.41
N GLU A 244 12.78 -15.72 -3.55
CA GLU A 244 13.44 -14.41 -3.61
C GLU A 244 12.55 -13.29 -3.05
N THR A 245 11.25 -13.31 -3.39
CA THR A 245 10.28 -12.33 -2.87
C THR A 245 10.07 -12.50 -1.37
N ARG A 246 9.98 -13.75 -0.89
CA ARG A 246 9.93 -14.05 0.55
C ARG A 246 11.14 -13.48 1.27
N LEU A 247 12.33 -13.75 0.74
CA LEU A 247 13.58 -13.27 1.30
C LEU A 247 13.58 -11.74 1.38
N PHE A 248 13.16 -11.07 0.31
CA PHE A 248 12.98 -9.62 0.29
C PHE A 248 12.03 -9.14 1.41
N THR A 249 10.87 -9.79 1.57
CA THR A 249 9.90 -9.50 2.64
C THR A 249 10.50 -9.68 4.04
N ILE A 250 11.28 -10.74 4.28
CA ILE A 250 11.92 -11.01 5.58
C ILE A 250 12.85 -9.86 6.00
N TYR A 251 13.77 -9.44 5.13
CA TYR A 251 14.72 -8.39 5.51
C TYR A 251 14.11 -7.00 5.52
N THR A 252 13.16 -6.71 4.62
CA THR A 252 12.45 -5.42 4.66
C THR A 252 11.54 -5.29 5.88
N PHE A 253 10.96 -6.40 6.36
CA PHE A 253 10.28 -6.44 7.65
C PHE A 253 11.21 -5.98 8.78
N TRP A 254 12.40 -6.58 8.87
CA TRP A 254 13.35 -6.24 9.93
C TRP A 254 13.91 -4.82 9.81
N ALA A 255 14.19 -4.37 8.60
CA ALA A 255 14.59 -2.99 8.33
C ALA A 255 13.56 -1.98 8.84
N ARG A 256 12.27 -2.26 8.60
CA ARG A 256 11.17 -1.44 9.12
C ARG A 256 11.05 -1.51 10.64
N ARG A 257 11.17 -2.69 11.26
CA ARG A 257 11.10 -2.83 12.72
C ARG A 257 12.25 -2.11 13.43
N TYR A 258 13.45 -2.14 12.86
CA TYR A 258 14.59 -1.37 13.34
C TYR A 258 14.32 0.15 13.27
N HIS A 259 13.82 0.64 12.14
CA HIS A 259 13.47 2.05 11.98
C HIS A 259 12.35 2.50 12.95
N GLU A 260 11.37 1.65 13.22
CA GLU A 260 10.29 1.92 14.18
C GLU A 260 10.72 1.78 15.65
N GLY A 261 11.96 1.35 15.92
CA GLY A 261 12.48 1.18 17.29
C GLY A 261 11.88 -0.01 18.05
N ASN A 262 11.26 -0.96 17.35
CA ASN A 262 10.56 -2.11 17.95
C ASN A 262 11.16 -3.47 17.56
N LEU A 263 12.42 -3.48 17.11
CA LEU A 263 13.13 -4.67 16.64
C LEU A 263 13.14 -5.80 17.68
N GLU A 264 13.58 -5.51 18.90
CA GLU A 264 13.70 -6.51 19.98
C GLU A 264 12.35 -7.03 20.45
N PHE A 265 11.35 -6.14 20.50
CA PHE A 265 9.99 -6.52 20.85
C PHE A 265 9.39 -7.47 19.81
N ALA A 266 9.55 -7.16 18.52
CA ALA A 266 9.07 -8.05 17.46
C ALA A 266 9.77 -9.41 17.50
N HIS A 267 11.08 -9.43 17.75
CA HIS A 267 11.84 -10.68 17.91
C HIS A 267 11.34 -11.52 19.08
N SER A 268 11.10 -10.92 20.25
CA SER A 268 10.61 -11.65 21.42
C SER A 268 9.23 -12.28 21.18
N ILE A 269 8.30 -11.56 20.55
CA ILE A 269 6.97 -12.08 20.21
C ILE A 269 7.04 -13.23 19.20
N LEU A 270 7.87 -13.12 18.17
CA LEU A 270 8.05 -14.19 17.18
C LEU A 270 8.67 -15.43 17.80
N LYS A 271 9.66 -15.25 18.69
CA LYS A 271 10.30 -16.34 19.42
C LYS A 271 9.29 -17.03 20.34
N GLU A 272 8.53 -16.26 21.11
CA GLU A 272 7.47 -16.77 21.99
C GLU A 272 6.41 -17.56 21.20
N LEU A 273 5.95 -17.01 20.06
CA LEU A 273 5.01 -17.67 19.15
C LEU A 273 5.54 -19.03 18.68
N HIS A 274 6.77 -19.04 18.15
CA HIS A 274 7.35 -20.26 17.58
C HIS A 274 7.50 -21.35 18.66
N GLN A 275 8.12 -21.00 19.79
CA GLN A 275 8.34 -21.93 20.90
C GLN A 275 7.02 -22.48 21.46
N ASN A 276 5.97 -21.66 21.57
CA ASN A 276 4.66 -22.11 22.06
C ASN A 276 3.92 -23.06 21.11
N ILE A 277 4.20 -23.01 19.81
CA ILE A 277 3.51 -23.84 18.80
C ILE A 277 4.30 -25.11 18.50
N THR A 278 5.63 -25.03 18.38
CA THR A 278 6.47 -26.14 17.90
C THR A 278 7.25 -26.84 19.01
N ASN A 279 7.43 -26.17 20.17
CA ASN A 279 8.43 -26.54 21.19
C ASN A 279 9.87 -26.61 20.63
N GLU A 280 10.13 -26.02 19.46
CA GLU A 280 11.47 -25.93 18.86
C GLU A 280 12.12 -24.61 19.31
N ASP A 281 13.41 -24.64 19.65
CA ASP A 281 14.24 -23.44 19.75
C ASP A 281 15.06 -23.31 18.45
N VAL A 282 14.62 -22.41 17.57
CA VAL A 282 15.25 -22.19 16.25
C VAL A 282 16.72 -21.83 16.38
N LEU A 283 17.10 -21.17 17.49
CA LEU A 283 18.46 -20.68 17.72
C LEU A 283 19.35 -21.69 18.48
N ALA A 284 18.80 -22.79 18.99
CA ALA A 284 19.61 -23.79 19.70
C ALA A 284 20.50 -24.64 18.76
N ASN A 285 20.15 -24.71 17.47
CA ASN A 285 20.91 -25.45 16.46
C ASN A 285 21.96 -24.59 15.72
N SER A 286 21.91 -23.25 15.83
CA SER A 286 22.89 -22.37 15.17
C SER A 286 24.24 -22.36 15.88
N ASP A 287 24.26 -22.56 17.20
CA ASP A 287 25.49 -22.57 17.99
C ASP A 287 26.32 -23.85 17.80
N GLN A 288 25.69 -24.97 17.42
CA GLN A 288 26.37 -26.25 17.19
C GLN A 288 27.23 -26.28 15.91
N MET A 289 26.92 -25.47 14.90
CA MET A 289 27.68 -25.46 13.64
C MET A 289 28.94 -24.57 13.70
N THR A 290 29.00 -23.60 14.60
CA THR A 290 30.22 -22.80 14.84
C THR A 290 31.30 -23.60 15.57
N ASP A 291 30.92 -24.56 16.41
CA ASP A 291 31.88 -25.43 17.10
C ASP A 291 32.47 -26.49 16.18
N ASP A 292 31.69 -27.06 15.26
CA ASP A 292 32.19 -28.03 14.29
C ASP A 292 33.18 -27.41 13.29
N TYR A 293 33.00 -26.13 12.90
CA TYR A 293 33.94 -25.44 12.01
C TYR A 293 35.26 -25.08 12.72
N ASN A 294 35.23 -24.78 14.01
CA ASN A 294 36.43 -24.51 14.82
C ASN A 294 37.17 -25.78 15.26
N GLN A 295 36.55 -26.96 15.17
CA GLN A 295 37.21 -28.25 15.38
C GLN A 295 37.83 -28.85 14.10
N MET A 296 37.60 -28.22 12.94
CA MET A 296 38.17 -28.62 11.65
C MET A 296 39.30 -27.70 11.15
N GLN A 297 39.76 -26.73 11.94
CA GLN A 297 40.98 -25.94 11.71
C GLN A 297 42.12 -26.38 12.63
#